data_AF-A0A6I7NL10-F1
#
_entry.id   AF-A0A6I7NL10-F1
#
_cell.length_a   1.000
_cell.length_b   1.000
_cell.length_c   1.000
_cell.angle_alpha   90.00
_cell.angle_beta   90.00
_cell.angle_gamma   90.00
#
_symmetry.space_group_name_H-M   'P 1'
#
loop_
_entity.id
_entity.type
_entity.pdbx_description
1 polymer ?
#
loop_
_entity_poly.entity_id
_entity_poly.type
_entity_poly.pdbx_seq_one_letter_code
_entity_poly.pdbx_strand_id
1 'polypeptide(L)'
;MRRTVLAIGLFAVLVIGGSGGMLMYLTHAMDGVRTETITAVDIGAVADGTYRGEYVRQRFSVTVDVTVTDGAIDAVNIVRDLRFKDETVAAILFERMIEENRLDVDVVSGATLSSISYQKAVEHALKGDE
;
A
#
# COMPACT_ATOMS: atom_id res chain seq x y z
N MET A 1 -1.30 -21.10 -31.95
CA MET A 1 -2.22 -19.94 -32.03
C MET A 1 -3.10 -19.95 -30.78
N ARG A 2 -2.73 -19.24 -29.71
CA ARG A 2 -3.26 -17.91 -29.32
C ARG A 2 -4.79 -17.88 -29.16
N ARG A 3 -5.26 -17.79 -27.92
CA ARG A 3 -6.22 -16.76 -27.41
C ARG A 3 -6.48 -16.93 -25.90
N THR A 4 -5.73 -16.13 -25.13
CA THR A 4 -6.10 -15.56 -23.83
C THR A 4 -7.46 -14.87 -23.91
N VAL A 5 -8.18 -14.78 -22.76
CA VAL A 5 -8.93 -13.60 -22.23
C VAL A 5 -10.17 -14.00 -21.38
N LEU A 6 -10.10 -13.62 -20.09
CA LEU A 6 -11.14 -13.12 -19.15
C LEU A 6 -12.48 -13.86 -18.93
N ALA A 7 -12.78 -14.14 -17.64
CA ALA A 7 -13.96 -13.66 -16.90
C ALA A 7 -13.96 -14.26 -15.49
N ILE A 8 -13.63 -13.49 -14.44
CA ILE A 8 -14.63 -12.87 -13.54
C ILE A 8 -15.62 -13.94 -13.04
N GLY A 9 -15.23 -14.72 -12.03
CA GLY A 9 -16.07 -15.84 -11.61
C GLY A 9 -15.64 -16.58 -10.35
N LEU A 10 -15.16 -15.90 -9.30
CA LEU A 10 -15.05 -16.43 -7.93
C LEU A 10 -14.55 -15.27 -7.06
N PHE A 11 -15.37 -14.54 -6.29
CA PHE A 11 -15.71 -14.96 -4.92
C PHE A 11 -16.84 -14.08 -4.36
N ALA A 12 -18.01 -14.10 -5.00
CA ALA A 12 -19.24 -13.56 -4.44
C ALA A 12 -19.93 -14.63 -3.57
N VAL A 13 -19.31 -15.05 -2.46
CA VAL A 13 -19.92 -15.90 -1.42
C VAL A 13 -19.20 -15.52 -0.11
N LEU A 14 -19.78 -14.85 0.89
CA LEU A 14 -20.77 -15.36 1.83
C LEU A 14 -21.34 -14.17 2.62
N VAL A 15 -22.58 -13.79 2.33
CA VAL A 15 -23.31 -12.71 3.01
C VAL A 15 -24.01 -13.17 4.30
N ILE A 16 -24.08 -14.46 4.64
CA ILE A 16 -24.98 -14.91 5.71
C ILE A 16 -24.34 -16.05 6.52
N GLY A 17 -23.89 -15.76 7.75
CA GLY A 17 -23.68 -16.78 8.80
C GLY A 17 -22.30 -16.89 9.46
N GLY A 18 -21.24 -16.33 8.87
CA GLY A 18 -19.87 -16.39 9.41
C GLY A 18 -19.24 -15.05 9.75
N SER A 19 -19.99 -13.96 9.57
CA SER A 19 -19.50 -12.59 9.71
C SER A 19 -19.29 -12.20 11.17
N GLY A 20 -19.99 -12.75 12.16
CA GLY A 20 -19.83 -12.28 13.55
C GLY A 20 -18.38 -12.36 14.06
N GLY A 21 -17.74 -13.51 13.93
CA GLY A 21 -16.38 -13.73 14.43
C GLY A 21 -15.27 -13.21 13.52
N MET A 22 -15.40 -13.37 12.19
CA MET A 22 -14.40 -12.88 11.23
C MET A 22 -14.51 -11.35 11.04
N LEU A 23 -15.72 -10.78 11.06
CA LEU A 23 -15.93 -9.33 11.04
C LEU A 23 -15.53 -8.70 12.38
N MET A 24 -15.75 -9.34 13.55
CA MET A 24 -15.20 -8.85 14.83
C MET A 24 -13.67 -8.96 14.92
N TYR A 25 -13.08 -10.05 14.42
CA TYR A 25 -11.62 -10.21 14.39
C TYR A 25 -10.98 -9.17 13.46
N LEU A 26 -11.63 -8.87 12.33
CA LEU A 26 -11.22 -7.77 11.46
C LEU A 26 -11.42 -6.42 12.14
N THR A 27 -12.55 -6.12 12.80
CA THR A 27 -12.75 -4.81 13.43
C THR A 27 -11.71 -4.50 14.52
N HIS A 28 -11.39 -5.46 15.40
CA HIS A 28 -10.35 -5.25 16.42
C HIS A 28 -8.92 -5.15 15.85
N ALA A 29 -8.61 -5.81 14.74
CA ALA A 29 -7.31 -5.66 14.07
C ALA A 29 -7.22 -4.39 13.21
N MET A 30 -8.34 -3.72 12.95
CA MET A 30 -8.47 -2.64 11.96
C MET A 30 -8.64 -1.24 12.53
N ASP A 31 -8.99 -1.08 13.80
CA ASP A 31 -9.23 0.25 14.39
C ASP A 31 -8.01 1.20 14.28
N GLY A 32 -6.81 0.63 14.22
CA GLY A 32 -5.57 1.40 14.15
C GLY A 32 -5.09 1.81 12.76
N VAL A 33 -5.39 1.05 11.70
CA VAL A 33 -4.82 1.28 10.35
C VAL A 33 -5.80 1.98 9.42
N ARG A 34 -7.12 1.73 9.55
CA ARG A 34 -8.14 2.30 8.65
C ARG A 34 -8.45 3.77 8.91
N THR A 35 -8.10 4.28 10.09
CA THR A 35 -8.42 5.64 10.53
C THR A 35 -7.32 6.63 10.15
N GLU A 36 -6.19 6.14 9.64
CA GLU A 36 -5.05 6.99 9.31
C GLU A 36 -5.13 7.44 7.85
N THR A 37 -5.42 8.72 7.67
CA THR A 37 -5.37 9.38 6.37
C THR A 37 -3.93 9.43 5.87
N ILE A 38 -3.72 9.18 4.59
CA ILE A 38 -2.45 9.51 3.93
C ILE A 38 -2.38 11.03 3.84
N THR A 39 -1.35 11.62 4.42
CA THR A 39 -1.15 13.06 4.27
C THR A 39 -0.59 13.33 2.89
N ALA A 40 -1.14 14.32 2.20
CA ALA A 40 -0.52 14.81 0.98
C ALA A 40 0.88 15.33 1.30
N VAL A 41 1.89 14.77 0.63
CA VAL A 41 3.27 15.25 0.66
C VAL A 41 3.50 16.01 -0.63
N ASP A 42 4.08 17.21 -0.53
CA ASP A 42 4.53 17.97 -1.70
C ASP A 42 5.86 17.40 -2.18
N ILE A 43 5.78 16.43 -3.10
CA ILE A 43 6.96 15.71 -3.62
C ILE A 43 7.90 16.67 -4.37
N GLY A 44 7.37 17.75 -4.96
CA GLY A 44 8.19 18.76 -5.65
C GLY A 44 9.08 19.57 -4.72
N ALA A 45 8.80 19.58 -3.42
CA ALA A 45 9.64 20.19 -2.40
C ALA A 45 10.65 19.21 -1.76
N VAL A 46 10.56 17.92 -2.07
CA VAL A 46 11.49 16.90 -1.61
C VAL A 46 12.75 16.96 -2.48
N ALA A 47 13.92 17.00 -1.84
CA ALA A 47 15.19 17.00 -2.57
C ALA A 47 15.43 15.64 -3.24
N ASP A 48 16.24 15.64 -4.30
CA ASP A 48 16.60 14.40 -4.96
C ASP A 48 17.42 13.50 -4.02
N GLY A 49 17.09 12.21 -4.02
CA GLY A 49 17.73 11.24 -3.14
C GLY A 49 16.91 9.97 -2.93
N THR A 50 17.46 9.06 -2.13
CA THR A 50 16.77 7.84 -1.71
C THR A 50 16.44 7.93 -0.22
N TYR A 51 15.16 7.76 0.08
CA TYR A 51 14.58 7.89 1.40
C TYR A 51 14.04 6.56 1.88
N ARG A 52 14.41 6.15 3.10
CA ARG A 52 13.88 4.95 3.71
C ARG A 52 12.70 5.30 4.60
N GLY A 53 11.60 4.57 4.44
CA GLY A 53 10.42 4.69 5.31
C GLY A 53 10.00 3.34 5.85
N GLU A 54 9.59 3.33 7.12
CA GLU A 54 9.07 2.14 7.79
C GLU A 54 7.69 2.42 8.36
N TYR A 55 6.75 1.52 8.07
CA TYR A 55 5.45 1.49 8.72
C TYR A 55 5.35 0.22 9.54
N VAL A 56 5.34 0.34 10.87
CA VAL A 56 5.29 -0.81 11.80
C VAL A 56 3.93 -0.90 12.46
N ARG A 57 3.05 -1.78 11.97
CA ARG A 57 1.77 -2.08 12.62
C ARG A 57 1.43 -3.56 12.58
N GLN A 58 1.62 -4.22 13.73
CA GLN A 58 1.33 -5.64 13.92
C GLN A 58 1.87 -6.48 12.74
N ARG A 59 0.96 -7.15 12.02
CA ARG A 59 1.24 -8.06 10.90
C ARG A 59 1.45 -7.35 9.56
N PHE A 60 1.31 -6.02 9.48
CA PHE A 60 1.42 -5.22 8.26
C PHE A 60 2.66 -4.32 8.28
N SER A 61 3.74 -4.81 8.89
CA SER A 61 4.97 -4.05 9.01
C SER A 61 5.75 -4.11 7.69
N VAL A 62 6.00 -2.95 7.09
CA VAL A 62 6.61 -2.78 5.76
C VAL A 62 7.71 -1.72 5.83
N THR A 63 8.84 -1.98 5.17
CA THR A 63 9.93 -1.03 4.96
C THR A 63 10.16 -0.85 3.46
N VAL A 64 10.25 0.39 3.01
CA VAL A 64 10.50 0.75 1.60
C VAL A 64 11.65 1.74 1.48
N ASP A 65 12.32 1.72 0.32
CA ASP A 65 13.22 2.77 -0.15
C ASP A 65 12.54 3.49 -1.32
N VAL A 66 12.38 4.81 -1.21
CA VAL A 66 11.74 5.68 -2.20
C VAL A 66 12.82 6.57 -2.82
N THR A 67 12.96 6.54 -4.14
CA THR A 67 13.86 7.43 -4.87
C THR A 67 13.06 8.61 -5.42
N VAL A 68 13.53 9.82 -5.14
CA VAL A 68 13.02 11.07 -5.71
C VAL A 68 14.07 11.64 -6.65
N THR A 69 13.63 12.02 -7.86
CA THR A 69 14.45 12.66 -8.89
C THR A 69 13.64 13.78 -9.53
N ASP A 70 14.25 14.96 -9.69
CA ASP A 70 13.62 16.15 -10.30
C ASP A 70 12.24 16.48 -9.69
N GLY A 71 12.07 16.28 -8.37
CA GLY A 71 10.81 16.57 -7.66
C GLY A 71 9.66 15.59 -7.96
N ALA A 72 9.97 14.36 -8.41
CA ALA A 72 9.01 13.30 -8.64
C ALA A 72 9.48 11.95 -8.06
N ILE A 73 8.54 11.05 -7.76
CA ILE A 73 8.86 9.68 -7.34
C ILE A 73 9.36 8.91 -8.57
N ASP A 74 10.63 8.51 -8.55
CA ASP A 74 11.27 7.73 -9.62
C ASP A 74 11.13 6.23 -9.39
N ALA A 75 11.31 5.78 -8.15
CA ALA A 75 11.24 4.36 -7.80
C ALA A 75 10.78 4.13 -6.36
N VAL A 76 10.10 3.01 -6.13
CA VAL A 76 9.78 2.53 -4.79
C VAL A 76 10.16 1.05 -4.70
N ASN A 77 11.04 0.71 -3.75
CA ASN A 77 11.57 -0.62 -3.55
C ASN A 77 11.21 -1.16 -2.18
N ILE A 78 10.72 -2.41 -2.10
CA ILE A 78 10.45 -3.06 -0.82
C ILE A 78 11.77 -3.57 -0.23
N VAL A 79 12.12 -3.06 0.94
CA VAL A 79 13.29 -3.52 1.72
C VAL A 79 12.90 -4.69 2.62
N ARG A 80 11.74 -4.61 3.26
CA ARG A 80 11.23 -5.65 4.16
C ARG A 80 9.70 -5.67 4.14
N ASP A 81 9.13 -6.86 4.02
CA ASP A 81 7.71 -7.12 4.29
C ASP A 81 7.63 -8.42 5.11
N LEU A 82 7.09 -8.32 6.32
CA LEU A 82 7.22 -9.38 7.32
C LEU A 82 6.22 -10.53 7.15
N ARG A 83 5.05 -10.33 6.54
CA ARG A 83 4.02 -11.40 6.50
C ARG A 83 3.06 -11.40 5.31
N PHE A 84 2.78 -10.27 4.66
CA PHE A 84 1.76 -10.19 3.60
C PHE A 84 2.34 -9.58 2.33
N LYS A 85 3.56 -9.99 2.00
CA LYS A 85 4.24 -9.61 0.77
C LYS A 85 3.44 -10.10 -0.43
N ASP A 86 2.73 -9.15 -1.02
CA ASP A 86 2.08 -9.30 -2.31
C ASP A 86 2.77 -8.36 -3.29
N GLU A 87 3.71 -8.92 -4.05
CA GLU A 87 4.51 -8.20 -5.05
C GLU A 87 3.64 -7.63 -6.16
N THR A 88 2.50 -8.27 -6.47
CA THR A 88 1.58 -7.79 -7.51
C THR A 88 0.86 -6.54 -7.03
N VAL A 89 0.34 -6.57 -5.79
CA VAL A 89 -0.30 -5.40 -5.17
C VAL A 89 0.70 -4.25 -5.05
N ALA A 90 1.92 -4.52 -4.60
CA ALA A 90 2.94 -3.49 -4.45
C ALA A 90 3.32 -2.87 -5.80
N ALA A 91 3.56 -3.69 -6.83
CA ALA A 91 3.89 -3.20 -8.17
C ALA A 91 2.80 -2.28 -8.73
N ILE A 92 1.53 -2.71 -8.68
CA ILE A 92 0.39 -1.89 -9.15
C ILE A 92 0.31 -0.58 -8.39
N LEU A 93 0.50 -0.62 -7.07
CA LEU A 93 0.37 0.57 -6.23
C LEU A 93 1.51 1.56 -6.46
N PHE A 94 2.75 1.08 -6.55
CA PHE A 94 3.93 1.91 -6.78
C PHE A 94 3.93 2.49 -8.18
N GLU A 95 3.52 1.73 -9.20
CA GLU A 95 3.33 2.24 -10.56
C GLU A 95 2.35 3.42 -10.56
N ARG A 96 1.19 3.28 -9.90
CA ARG A 96 0.22 4.39 -9.78
C ARG A 96 0.81 5.61 -9.07
N MET A 97 1.56 5.39 -7.98
CA MET A 97 2.19 6.50 -7.24
C MET A 97 3.19 7.27 -8.10
N ILE A 98 3.98 6.55 -8.90
CA ILE A 98 4.96 7.12 -9.83
C ILE A 98 4.25 7.87 -10.96
N GLU A 99 3.26 7.23 -11.61
CA GLU A 99 2.52 7.82 -12.74
C GLU A 99 1.74 9.07 -12.35
N GLU A 100 1.07 9.04 -11.19
CA GLU A 100 0.23 10.14 -10.71
C GLU A 100 1.02 11.14 -9.86
N ASN A 101 2.30 10.85 -9.58
CA ASN A 101 3.17 11.56 -8.63
C ASN A 101 2.42 11.92 -7.34
N ARG A 102 1.73 10.95 -6.72
CA ARG A 102 0.97 11.13 -5.49
C ARG A 102 0.98 9.87 -4.64
N LEU A 103 0.77 10.04 -3.33
CA LEU A 103 0.75 8.94 -2.37
C LEU A 103 -0.64 8.31 -2.19
N ASP A 104 -1.72 9.09 -2.27
CA ASP A 104 -3.09 8.67 -1.93
C ASP A 104 -3.84 7.95 -3.08
N VAL A 105 -3.11 7.22 -3.92
CA VAL A 105 -3.70 6.46 -5.03
C VAL A 105 -4.71 5.41 -4.57
N ASP A 106 -5.60 5.01 -5.48
CA ASP A 106 -6.62 4.00 -5.19
C ASP A 106 -6.01 2.67 -4.74
N VAL A 107 -6.51 2.16 -3.61
CA VAL A 107 -6.10 0.87 -3.05
C VAL A 107 -6.49 -0.29 -3.97
N VAL A 108 -5.75 -1.40 -3.89
CA VAL A 108 -6.05 -2.60 -4.67
C VAL A 108 -7.17 -3.40 -3.98
N SER A 109 -8.23 -3.72 -4.72
CA SER A 109 -9.36 -4.51 -4.24
C SER A 109 -8.91 -5.85 -3.65
N GLY A 110 -9.36 -6.16 -2.43
CA GLY A 110 -8.96 -7.37 -1.71
C GLY A 110 -7.64 -7.24 -0.92
N ALA A 111 -6.91 -6.14 -1.09
CA ALA A 111 -5.62 -5.89 -0.42
C ALA A 111 -5.58 -4.54 0.31
N THR A 112 -6.74 -4.01 0.75
CA THR A 112 -6.87 -2.67 1.34
C THR A 112 -5.86 -2.35 2.44
N LEU A 113 -5.67 -3.25 3.42
CA LEU A 113 -4.74 -3.02 4.53
C LEU A 113 -3.27 -3.03 4.06
N SER A 114 -2.93 -3.91 3.12
CA SER A 114 -1.59 -3.94 2.52
C SER A 114 -1.33 -2.67 1.72
N SER A 115 -2.30 -2.22 0.90
CA SER A 115 -2.20 -0.96 0.15
C SER A 115 -1.97 0.25 1.07
N ILE A 116 -2.76 0.38 2.15
CA ILE A 116 -2.58 1.46 3.12
C ILE A 116 -1.20 1.39 3.77
N SER A 117 -0.71 0.19 4.10
CA SER A 117 0.59 0.01 4.76
C SER A 117 1.75 0.42 3.84
N TYR A 118 1.66 0.09 2.54
CA TYR A 118 2.62 0.57 1.55
C TYR A 118 2.57 2.10 1.40
N GLN A 119 1.37 2.68 1.27
CA GLN A 119 1.19 4.14 1.22
C GLN A 119 1.79 4.84 2.43
N LYS A 120 1.59 4.29 3.63
CA LYS A 120 2.16 4.81 4.88
C LYS A 120 3.69 4.70 4.92
N ALA A 121 4.25 3.57 4.49
CA ALA A 121 5.70 3.42 4.44
C ALA A 121 6.34 4.44 3.49
N VAL A 122 5.72 4.71 2.32
CA VAL A 122 6.18 5.74 1.38
C VAL A 122 5.97 7.15 1.95
N GLU A 123 4.84 7.42 2.61
CA GLU A 123 4.60 8.68 3.32
C GLU A 123 5.70 8.97 4.35
N HIS A 124 6.04 7.97 5.18
CA HIS A 124 7.07 8.09 6.20
C HIS A 124 8.45 8.36 5.57
N ALA A 125 8.78 7.66 4.47
CA ALA A 125 10.01 7.89 3.73
C ALA A 125 10.15 9.36 3.30
N LEU A 126 9.09 9.92 2.71
CA LEU A 126 9.14 11.28 2.13
C LEU A 126 9.00 12.39 3.18
N LYS A 127 8.38 12.12 4.33
CA LYS A 127 8.33 13.07 5.44
C LYS A 127 9.59 13.05 6.31
N GLY A 128 10.33 11.95 6.30
CA GLY A 128 11.45 11.73 7.23
C GLY A 128 11.00 11.41 8.66
N ASP A 129 9.78 10.91 8.83
CA ASP A 129 9.28 10.42 10.12
C ASP A 129 9.73 8.96 10.31
N GLU A 130 10.55 8.70 11.34
CA GLU A 130 10.96 7.37 11.81
C GLU A 130 9.85 6.65 12.61
#